data_AF-A0A4Q3LKL5-F1
#
_entry.id   AF-A0A4Q3LKL5-F1
#
_cell.length_a   1.000
_cell.length_b   1.000
_cell.length_c   1.000
_cell.angle_alpha   90.00
_cell.angle_beta   90.00
_cell.angle_gamma   90.00
#
_symmetry.space_group_name_H-M   'P 1'
#
loop_
_entity.id
_entity.type
_entity.pdbx_description
1 polymer ?
#
loop_
_entity_poly.entity_id
_entity_poly.type
_entity_poly.pdbx_seq_one_letter_code
_entity_poly.pdbx_strand_id
1 'polypeptide(L)' 'MAESFEKSCAYCGAHLRVRVDHGPFQDHAEEYTCPECGKRYETGAAHAPQVEVLQPRRDGKSDRYQDTLF' A
#
# COMPACT_ATOMS: atom_id res chain seq x y z
N MET A 1 0.73 14.37 14.15
CA MET A 1 -0.64 14.39 13.58
C MET A 1 -0.67 13.25 12.60
N ALA A 2 -1.49 12.22 12.84
CA ALA A 2 -1.54 11.06 11.97
C ALA A 2 -2.31 11.44 10.69
N GLU A 3 -1.63 11.42 9.55
CA GLU A 3 -2.24 11.61 8.24
C GLU A 3 -2.46 10.24 7.59
N SER A 4 -3.56 10.08 6.87
CA SER A 4 -3.76 8.88 6.05
C SER A 4 -4.13 9.30 4.64
N PHE A 5 -3.39 8.80 3.66
CA PHE A 5 -3.68 9.05 2.25
C PHE A 5 -3.92 7.74 1.52
N GLU A 6 -4.77 7.81 0.50
CA GLU A 6 -5.08 6.69 -0.37
C GLU A 6 -4.17 6.75 -1.59
N LYS A 7 -3.55 5.62 -1.93
CA LYS A 7 -2.68 5.51 -3.09
C LYS A 7 -2.99 4.23 -3.84
N SER A 8 -3.17 4.36 -5.15
CA SER A 8 -3.29 3.23 -6.06
C SER A 8 -1.90 2.78 -6.52
N CYS A 9 -1.66 1.48 -6.45
CA CYS A 9 -0.47 0.85 -7.00
C CYS A 9 -0.58 0.88 -8.54
N ALA A 10 0.30 1.64 -9.19
CA ALA A 10 0.34 1.70 -10.66
C ALA A 10 0.72 0.37 -11.34
N TYR A 11 1.16 -0.65 -10.59
CA TYR A 11 1.57 -1.94 -11.15
C TYR A 11 0.49 -3.02 -11.05
N CYS A 12 -0.20 -3.14 -9.91
CA CYS A 12 -1.27 -4.13 -9.74
C CYS A 12 -2.68 -3.52 -9.68
N GLY A 13 -2.80 -2.19 -9.69
CA GLY A 13 -4.07 -1.48 -9.55
C GLY A 13 -4.72 -1.62 -8.17
N ALA A 14 -4.01 -2.15 -7.17
CA ALA A 14 -4.51 -2.25 -5.80
C ALA A 14 -4.65 -0.87 -5.18
N HIS A 15 -5.73 -0.64 -4.43
CA HIS A 15 -5.88 0.58 -3.62
C HIS A 15 -5.36 0.30 -2.22
N LEU A 16 -4.35 1.06 -1.84
CA LEU A 16 -3.67 0.98 -0.56
C LEU A 16 -3.98 2.27 0.21
N ARG A 17 -4.25 2.15 1.49
CA ARG A 17 -4.30 3.28 2.41
C ARG A 17 -3.02 3.28 3.21
N VAL A 18 -2.24 4.34 3.07
CA VAL A 18 -1.01 4.52 3.83
C VAL A 18 -1.32 5.48 4.95
N ARG A 19 -1.13 5.04 6.19
CA ARG A 19 -1.21 5.89 7.38
C ARG A 19 0.21 6.23 7.80
N VAL A 20 0.47 7.52 7.90
CA VAL A 20 1.76 8.10 8.22
C VAL A 20 1.62 8.96 9.46
N ASP A 21 2.49 8.77 10.44
CA ASP A 21 2.60 9.72 11.54
C ASP A 21 3.77 10.66 11.27
N HIS A 22 3.43 11.92 10.96
CA HIS A 22 4.42 12.96 10.80
C HIS A 22 4.88 13.43 12.19
N GLY A 23 6.07 12.98 12.59
CA GLY A 23 6.75 13.51 13.76
C GLY A 23 7.34 14.90 13.47
N PRO A 24 7.37 15.82 14.45
CA PRO A 24 7.86 17.20 14.25
C PRO A 24 9.34 17.30 13.83
N PHE A 25 10.10 16.20 13.89
CA PHE A 25 11.52 16.14 13.53
C PHE A 25 11.84 15.08 12.46
N GLN A 26 10.84 14.51 11.80
CA GLN A 26 11.07 13.58 10.69
C GLN A 26 11.01 14.33 9.36
N ASP A 27 12.18 14.49 8.75
CA ASP A 27 12.36 15.02 7.38
C ASP A 27 12.72 13.89 6.38
N HIS A 28 12.92 12.66 6.87
CA HIS A 28 13.34 11.53 6.05
C HIS A 28 12.15 10.81 5.44
N ALA A 29 12.09 10.79 4.10
CA ALA A 29 11.18 9.93 3.35
C ALA A 29 11.38 8.47 3.75
N GLU A 30 10.28 7.76 4.00
CA GLU A 30 10.29 6.35 4.35
C GLU A 30 9.83 5.51 3.16
N GLU A 31 10.33 4.30 3.04
CA GLU A 31 9.96 3.38 1.96
C GLU A 31 8.94 2.36 2.49
N TYR A 32 7.90 2.10 1.71
CA TYR A 32 6.95 1.02 1.99
C TYR A 32 6.78 0.13 0.77
N THR A 33 6.44 -1.13 1.03
CA THR A 33 6.24 -2.11 -0.04
C THR A 33 4.77 -2.46 -0.14
N CYS A 34 4.24 -2.50 -1.36
CA CYS A 34 2.89 -2.98 -1.62
C CYS A 34 2.81 -4.48 -1.30
N PRO A 35 1.97 -4.92 -0.36
CA PRO A 35 1.86 -6.34 0.02
C PRO A 35 1.30 -7.22 -1.11
N GLU A 36 0.56 -6.63 -2.07
CA GLU A 36 -0.06 -7.37 -3.17
C GLU A 36 0.92 -7.73 -4.30
N CYS A 37 1.89 -6.86 -4.57
CA CYS A 37 2.81 -7.03 -5.70
C CYS A 37 4.30 -6.98 -5.34
N GLY A 38 4.63 -6.65 -4.08
CA GLY A 38 6.01 -6.49 -3.64
C GLY A 38 6.71 -5.24 -4.15
N LYS A 39 5.99 -4.28 -4.74
CA LYS A 39 6.59 -3.07 -5.29
C LYS A 39 6.89 -2.05 -4.20
N ARG A 40 8.13 -1.57 -4.17
CA ARG A 40 8.59 -0.51 -3.26
C ARG A 40 8.08 0.85 -3.74
N TYR A 41 7.66 1.67 -2.80
CA TYR A 41 7.16 3.01 -2.97
C TYR A 41 7.74 3.91 -1.87
N GLU A 42 8.07 5.13 -2.23
CA GLU A 42 8.49 6.15 -1.27
C GLU A 42 7.24 6.88 -0.75
N THR A 43 7.19 7.10 0.57
CA THR A 43 6.21 7.99 1.22
C THR A 43 6.93 9.21 1.78
N GLY A 44 6.19 10.32 1.92
CA GLY A 44 6.66 11.48 2.68
C GLY A 44 6.99 11.10 4.12
N ALA A 45 7.79 11.93 4.79
CA ALA A 45 8.46 11.61 6.05
C ALA A 45 7.50 11.10 7.14
N ALA A 46 7.53 9.81 7.41
CA ALA A 46 6.50 9.11 8.15
C ALA A 46 7.12 8.10 9.10
N HIS A 47 6.71 8.07 10.36
CA HIS A 47 7.26 7.11 11.31
C HIS A 47 6.49 5.79 11.19
N ALA A 48 7.12 4.77 10.60
CA ALA A 48 6.54 3.44 10.41
C ALA A 48 5.20 3.47 9.63
N PRO A 49 5.24 3.66 8.29
CA PRO A 49 4.04 3.75 7.48
C PRO A 49 3.22 2.47 7.58
N GLN A 50 1.99 2.58 8.07
CA GLN A 50 1.06 1.47 8.09
C GLN A 50 0.33 1.40 6.75
N VAL A 51 0.54 0.29 6.04
CA VAL A 51 -0.08 0.05 4.72
C VAL A 51 -1.25 -0.91 4.90
N GLU A 52 -2.46 -0.41 4.64
CA GLU A 52 -3.70 -1.17 4.69
C GLU A 52 -4.24 -1.37 3.28
N VAL A 53 -4.51 -2.60 2.87
CA VAL A 53 -5.06 -2.89 1.53
C VAL A 53 -6.57 -2.67 1.56
N LEU A 54 -7.03 -1.54 1.04
CA LEU A 54 -8.46 -1.26 0.90
C LEU A 54 -9.07 -2.06 -0.24
N GLN A 55 -8.32 -2.20 -1.33
CA GLN A 55 -8.76 -2.98 -2.47
C GLN A 55 -7.63 -3.81 -3.06
N PRO A 56 -7.85 -5.12 -3.22
CA PRO A 56 -6.87 -5.99 -3.83
C PRO A 56 -6.63 -5.62 -5.30
N ARG A 57 -5.58 -6.20 -5.89
CA ARG A 57 -5.19 -5.99 -7.29
C ARG A 57 -6.39 -6.03 -8.26
N ARG A 58 -6.48 -5.04 -9.15
CA ARG A 58 -7.50 -4.94 -10.21
C ARG A 58 -6.98 -5.33 -11.59
N ASP A 59 -5.72 -5.71 -11.70
CA ASP A 59 -4.99 -6.00 -12.95
C ASP A 59 -5.54 -7.20 -13.78
N GLY A 60 -6.76 -7.67 -13.52
CA GLY A 60 -7.38 -8.81 -14.21
C GLY A 60 -6.74 -10.17 -13.90
N LYS A 61 -5.48 -10.20 -13.46
CA LYS A 61 -4.77 -11.35 -12.90
C LYS A 61 -5.11 -11.55 -11.41
N SER A 62 -6.40 -11.45 -11.09
CA SER A 62 -6.88 -12.10 -9.89
C SER A 62 -6.82 -13.58 -10.19
N ASP A 63 -5.74 -14.24 -9.79
CA ASP A 63 -5.68 -15.70 -9.65
C ASP A 63 -6.64 -16.07 -8.50
N ARG A 64 -7.92 -15.81 -8.74
CA ARG A 64 -9.00 -16.60 -8.18
C ARG A 64 -9.10 -17.77 -9.13
N TYR A 65 -8.14 -18.69 -9.01
CA TYR A 65 -8.51 -20.09 -9.14
C TYR A 65 -9.67 -20.29 -8.17
N GLN A 66 -10.88 -20.18 -8.70
CA GLN A 66 -12.05 -20.68 -8.02
C GLN A 66 -11.78 -22.18 -7.93
N ASP A 67 -11.40 -22.62 -6.74
CA ASP A 67 -11.44 -24.03 -6.37
C ASP A 67 -12.93 -24.43 -6.37
N THR A 68 -13.46 -24.66 -7.56
CA THR A 68 -14.69 -25.40 -7.80
C THR A 68 -14.28 -26.76 -8.33
N LEU A 69 -13.81 -27.63 -7.45
CA LEU A 69 -13.60 -29.07 -7.63
C LEU A 69 -13.39 -29.61 -6.20
N PHE A 70 -14.39 -30.04 -5.44
CA PHE A 70 -15.39 -31.08 -5.72
C PHE A 70 -16.54 -31.00 -4.72
#